data_AF-A0A2V9LN99-F1
#
_entry.id   AF-A0A2V9LN99-F1
#
_cell.length_a   1.000
_cell.length_b   1.000
_cell.length_c   1.000
_cell.angle_alpha   90.00
_cell.angle_beta   90.00
_cell.angle_gamma   90.00
#
_symmetry.space_group_name_H-M   'P 1'
#
loop_
_entity.id
_entity.type
_entity.pdbx_description
1 polymer ?
#
loop_
_entity_poly.entity_id
_entity_poly.type
_entity_poly.pdbx_seq_one_letter_code
_entity_poly.pdbx_strand_id
1 'polypeptide(L)'
;MGALAAILAFTGTLAPRSKAARKFKYAGGMQSLLRDCSGGLELKTEALTFRCPDGTETVSYASIMFMQYRPSLSPKVRKLNIRWEVSPAAAMPIISKKRNRFFVVIYSEPALPSGRAGNPKGLVLEVTPETMQPYLAEIELKSGKRVEVYSHEDYY
;
A
#
# COMPACT_ATOMS: atom_id res chain seq x y z
N MET A 1 50.62 10.02 45.07
CA MET A 1 49.23 10.36 45.41
C MET A 1 48.99 11.74 44.80
N GLY A 2 48.22 11.99 43.74
CA GLY A 2 47.13 11.26 43.11
C GLY A 2 45.90 12.19 43.10
N ALA A 3 45.57 12.80 41.96
CA ALA A 3 44.24 13.39 41.72
C ALA A 3 44.02 13.50 40.21
N LEU A 4 43.34 12.50 39.64
CA LEU A 4 42.80 12.50 38.28
C LEU A 4 41.49 13.31 38.30
N ALA A 5 41.42 14.38 37.50
CA ALA A 5 40.17 15.09 37.24
C ALA A 5 39.41 14.36 36.12
N ALA A 6 38.25 13.79 36.45
CA ALA A 6 37.36 13.15 35.49
C ALA A 6 36.45 14.19 34.84
N ILE A 7 36.60 14.41 33.54
CA ILE A 7 35.70 15.24 32.73
C ILE A 7 34.47 14.40 32.37
N LEU A 8 33.33 14.69 32.99
CA LEU A 8 32.04 14.12 32.61
C LEU A 8 31.49 14.86 31.39
N ALA A 9 31.80 14.36 30.19
CA ALA A 9 31.11 14.77 28.97
C ALA A 9 29.75 14.08 28.92
N PHE A 10 28.67 14.82 29.17
CA PHE A 10 27.31 14.41 28.82
C PHE A 10 27.17 14.42 27.30
N THR A 11 27.57 13.33 26.64
CA THR A 11 27.14 13.07 25.27
C THR A 11 25.67 12.69 25.30
N GLY A 12 24.81 13.69 25.11
CA GLY A 12 23.40 13.45 24.80
C GLY A 12 23.32 12.63 23.52
N THR A 13 23.19 11.32 23.63
CA THR A 13 22.92 10.45 22.49
C THR A 13 21.53 10.80 21.99
N LEU A 14 21.46 11.60 20.92
CA LEU A 14 20.27 11.69 20.09
C LEU A 14 20.04 10.29 19.52
N ALA A 15 19.17 9.53 20.18
CA ALA A 15 18.72 8.25 19.67
C ALA A 15 18.15 8.48 18.27
N PRO A 16 18.68 7.82 17.22
CA PRO A 16 18.08 7.91 15.91
C PRO A 16 16.65 7.41 16.05
N ARG A 17 15.67 8.29 15.84
CA ARG A 17 14.25 7.95 15.76
C ARG A 17 14.16 6.81 14.76
N SER A 18 13.97 5.59 15.24
CA SER A 18 13.87 4.44 14.36
C SER A 18 12.76 4.79 13.37
N LYS A 19 13.08 4.82 12.07
CA LYS A 19 12.04 4.86 11.05
C LYS A 19 11.26 3.58 11.29
N ALA A 20 10.15 3.67 12.05
CA ALA A 20 9.19 2.59 12.13
C ALA A 20 8.97 2.16 10.69
N ALA A 21 9.35 0.91 10.37
CA ALA A 21 9.39 0.47 8.99
C ALA A 21 8.03 0.79 8.37
N ARG A 22 8.04 1.55 7.28
CA ARG A 22 6.86 1.90 6.50
C ARG A 22 6.21 0.60 6.04
N LYS A 23 5.20 0.14 6.76
CA LYS A 23 4.60 -1.19 6.60
C LYS A 23 3.25 -1.06 5.91
N PHE A 24 3.11 -1.83 4.84
CA PHE A 24 1.85 -2.12 4.18
C PHE A 24 1.37 -3.46 4.71
N LYS A 25 0.07 -3.58 4.94
CA LYS A 25 -0.55 -4.80 5.44
C LYS A 25 -1.49 -5.35 4.37
N TYR A 26 -1.31 -6.62 3.99
CA TYR A 26 -2.14 -7.26 2.99
C TYR A 26 -3.57 -7.44 3.52
N ALA A 27 -4.52 -6.72 2.93
CA ALA A 27 -5.92 -6.77 3.32
C ALA A 27 -6.76 -7.69 2.43
N GLY A 28 -6.35 -7.85 1.16
CA GLY A 28 -6.97 -8.79 0.23
C GLY A 28 -6.47 -8.62 -1.20
N GLY A 29 -6.75 -9.61 -2.04
CA GLY A 29 -6.27 -9.64 -3.42
C GLY A 29 -6.47 -10.99 -4.08
N MET A 30 -5.77 -11.20 -5.19
CA MET A 30 -5.87 -12.41 -6.02
C MET A 30 -4.82 -13.47 -5.68
N GLN A 31 -3.75 -13.09 -4.98
CA GLN A 31 -2.83 -14.08 -4.42
C GLN A 31 -3.34 -14.59 -3.08
N SER A 32 -3.17 -15.88 -2.84
CA SER A 32 -3.41 -16.53 -1.54
C SER A 32 -2.30 -16.19 -0.54
N LEU A 33 -1.97 -14.91 -0.38
CA LEU A 33 -1.13 -14.43 0.73
C LEU A 33 -1.96 -14.48 2.01
N LEU A 34 -1.32 -14.73 3.17
CA LEU A 34 -2.05 -14.64 4.42
C LEU A 34 -2.56 -13.21 4.61
N ARG A 35 -3.83 -13.12 4.99
CA ARG A 35 -4.41 -11.87 5.48
C ARG A 35 -3.50 -11.34 6.59
N ASP A 36 -3.32 -10.03 6.62
CA ASP A 36 -2.52 -9.32 7.61
C ASP A 36 -0.99 -9.45 7.47
N CYS A 37 -0.51 -10.15 6.42
CA CYS A 37 0.90 -10.19 6.08
C CYS A 37 1.44 -8.77 5.87
N SER A 38 2.41 -8.39 6.70
CA SER A 38 2.96 -7.04 6.72
C SER A 38 4.29 -6.99 5.99
N GLY A 39 4.44 -6.02 5.10
CA GLY A 39 5.52 -5.98 4.13
C GLY A 39 5.80 -4.60 3.56
N GLY A 40 6.68 -4.57 2.57
CA GLY A 40 7.06 -3.36 1.84
C GLY A 40 6.34 -3.25 0.51
N LEU A 41 6.09 -2.01 0.08
CA LEU A 41 5.75 -1.69 -1.30
C LEU A 41 7.00 -1.14 -1.99
N GLU A 42 7.45 -1.81 -3.04
CA GLU A 42 8.56 -1.40 -3.89
C GLU A 42 8.00 -0.81 -5.19
N LEU A 43 8.45 0.39 -5.56
CA LEU A 43 8.07 1.05 -6.80
C LEU A 43 9.23 0.91 -7.80
N LYS A 44 9.11 -0.04 -8.73
CA LYS A 44 10.14 -0.29 -9.75
C LYS A 44 9.89 0.58 -10.99
N THR A 45 10.63 0.35 -12.07
CA THR A 45 10.45 1.14 -13.30
C THR A 45 9.10 0.86 -13.96
N GLU A 46 8.70 -0.41 -14.05
CA GLU A 46 7.52 -0.84 -14.84
C GLU A 46 6.38 -1.43 -14.01
N ALA A 47 6.59 -1.60 -12.71
CA ALA A 47 5.64 -2.25 -11.83
C ALA A 47 5.76 -1.77 -10.39
N LEU A 48 4.67 -1.90 -9.65
CA LEU A 48 4.68 -1.91 -8.18
C LEU A 48 4.73 -3.36 -7.70
N THR A 49 5.50 -3.61 -6.65
CA THR A 49 5.67 -4.93 -6.05
C THR A 49 5.41 -4.84 -4.56
N PHE A 50 4.37 -5.51 -4.09
CA PHE A 50 4.17 -5.74 -2.66
C PHE A 50 4.89 -7.03 -2.26
N ARG A 51 5.71 -6.97 -1.22
CA ARG A 51 6.45 -8.13 -0.70
C ARG A 51 6.30 -8.22 0.81
N CYS A 52 5.95 -9.41 1.28
CA CYS A 52 5.91 -9.77 2.69
C CYS A 52 6.42 -11.21 2.88
N PRO A 53 6.59 -11.73 4.13
CA PRO A 53 7.12 -13.07 4.34
C PRO A 53 6.37 -14.21 3.63
N ASP A 54 5.06 -14.04 3.40
CA ASP A 54 4.21 -15.08 2.79
C ASP A 54 4.25 -15.06 1.25
N GLY A 55 4.87 -14.05 0.64
CA GLY A 55 5.00 -14.00 -0.81
C GLY A 55 5.12 -12.60 -1.37
N THR A 56 4.85 -12.49 -2.68
CA THR A 56 5.07 -11.26 -3.44
C THR A 56 4.00 -11.12 -4.53
N GLU A 57 3.30 -9.99 -4.54
CA GLU A 57 2.36 -9.63 -5.61
C GLU A 57 2.94 -8.47 -6.42
N THR A 58 3.07 -8.66 -7.73
CA THR A 58 3.60 -7.64 -8.65
C THR A 58 2.53 -7.22 -9.64
N VAL A 59 2.33 -5.92 -9.78
CA VAL A 59 1.35 -5.31 -10.68
C VAL A 59 2.07 -4.38 -11.63
N SER A 60 2.02 -4.71 -12.93
CA SER A 60 2.55 -3.82 -13.98
C SER A 60 1.76 -2.53 -14.03
N TYR A 61 2.45 -1.40 -14.16
CA TYR A 61 1.81 -0.10 -14.31
C TYR A 61 0.90 -0.02 -15.54
N ALA A 62 1.28 -0.71 -16.63
CA ALA A 62 0.52 -0.74 -17.87
C ALA A 62 -0.84 -1.45 -17.73
N SER A 63 -0.97 -2.41 -16.81
CA SER A 63 -2.22 -3.13 -16.58
C SER A 63 -3.15 -2.46 -15.57
N ILE A 64 -2.70 -1.41 -14.87
CA ILE A 64 -3.50 -0.70 -13.89
C ILE A 64 -4.67 -0.01 -14.59
N MET A 65 -5.88 -0.33 -14.16
CA MET A 65 -7.12 0.30 -14.64
C MET A 65 -7.52 1.44 -13.72
N PHE A 66 -7.31 1.28 -12.41
CA PHE A 66 -7.82 2.20 -11.40
C PHE A 66 -7.03 2.10 -10.10
N MET A 67 -6.82 3.23 -9.43
CA MET A 67 -6.23 3.27 -8.10
C MET A 67 -7.01 4.20 -7.19
N GLN A 68 -7.09 3.82 -5.91
CA GLN A 68 -7.65 4.68 -4.87
C GLN A 68 -6.87 4.52 -3.56
N TYR A 69 -6.85 5.57 -2.75
CA TYR A 69 -6.45 5.51 -1.35
C TYR A 69 -7.56 6.13 -0.50
N ARG A 70 -8.41 5.27 0.09
CA ARG A 70 -9.67 5.68 0.72
C ARG A 70 -9.91 4.93 2.03
N PRO A 71 -10.88 5.35 2.87
CA PRO A 71 -11.22 4.63 4.09
C PRO A 71 -11.94 3.29 3.87
N SER A 72 -12.46 3.06 2.66
CA SER A 72 -13.15 1.84 2.24
C SER A 72 -13.14 1.70 0.71
N LEU A 73 -13.55 0.52 0.20
CA LEU A 73 -13.71 0.30 -1.24
C LEU A 73 -14.76 1.24 -1.82
N SER A 74 -14.41 1.99 -2.88
CA SER A 74 -15.37 2.87 -3.54
C SER A 74 -16.51 2.07 -4.17
N PRO A 75 -17.68 2.70 -4.42
CA PRO A 75 -18.72 2.09 -5.25
C PRO A 75 -18.20 1.63 -6.62
N LYS A 76 -17.21 2.34 -7.20
CA LYS A 76 -16.59 1.98 -8.48
C LYS A 76 -15.89 0.63 -8.40
N VAL A 77 -15.06 0.40 -7.38
CA VAL A 77 -14.41 -0.91 -7.15
C VAL A 77 -15.43 -2.02 -6.90
N ARG A 78 -16.44 -1.75 -6.06
CA ARG A 78 -17.47 -2.76 -5.72
C ARG A 78 -18.28 -3.20 -6.94
N LYS A 79 -18.57 -2.29 -7.87
CA LYS A 79 -19.30 -2.58 -9.12
C LYS A 79 -18.53 -3.46 -10.11
N LEU A 80 -17.22 -3.62 -9.95
CA LEU A 80 -16.40 -4.47 -10.82
C LEU A 80 -16.56 -5.96 -10.54
N ASN A 81 -17.24 -6.36 -9.46
CA ASN A 81 -17.50 -7.76 -9.10
C ASN A 81 -16.24 -8.65 -9.14
N ILE A 82 -15.11 -8.12 -8.65
CA ILE A 82 -13.83 -8.83 -8.60
C ILE A 82 -14.00 -10.11 -7.77
N ARG A 83 -13.54 -11.24 -8.33
CA ARG A 83 -13.50 -12.53 -7.62
C ARG A 83 -12.28 -12.59 -6.74
N TRP A 84 -12.42 -12.13 -5.51
CA TRP A 84 -11.33 -12.12 -4.53
C TRP A 84 -10.97 -13.52 -4.08
N GLU A 85 -9.69 -13.87 -4.14
CA GLU A 85 -9.15 -15.07 -3.47
C GLU A 85 -9.10 -14.82 -1.96
N VAL A 86 -8.56 -13.67 -1.56
CA VAL A 86 -8.62 -13.16 -0.19
C VAL A 86 -9.50 -11.92 -0.16
N SER A 87 -10.72 -12.05 0.37
CA SER A 87 -11.68 -10.95 0.41
C SER A 87 -11.22 -9.83 1.36
N PRO A 88 -11.14 -8.57 0.89
CA PRO A 88 -10.82 -7.42 1.74
C PRO A 88 -11.93 -7.07 2.74
N ALA A 89 -13.14 -7.63 2.59
CA ALA A 89 -14.29 -7.28 3.42
C ALA A 89 -14.04 -7.44 4.93
N ALA A 90 -13.34 -8.50 5.35
CA ALA A 90 -13.05 -8.75 6.76
C ALA A 90 -11.97 -7.82 7.35
N ALA A 91 -11.17 -7.13 6.53
CA ALA A 91 -10.24 -6.10 7.00
C ALA A 91 -10.89 -4.71 7.08
N MET A 92 -12.02 -4.53 6.38
CA MET A 92 -12.69 -3.23 6.27
C MET A 92 -13.61 -3.01 7.48
N PRO A 93 -13.59 -1.82 8.09
CA PRO A 93 -14.48 -1.51 9.20
C PRO A 93 -15.94 -1.44 8.71
N ILE A 94 -16.88 -1.95 9.51
CA ILE A 94 -18.33 -1.87 9.24
C ILE A 94 -18.77 -0.40 9.13
N ILE A 95 -18.23 0.46 10.00
CA ILE A 95 -18.43 1.90 9.97
C ILE A 95 -17.16 2.54 9.42
N SER A 96 -17.27 3.10 8.22
CA SER A 96 -16.14 3.75 7.56
C SER A 96 -15.79 5.05 8.29
N LYS A 97 -14.61 5.10 8.91
CA LYS A 97 -14.03 6.36 9.43
C LYS A 97 -13.74 7.28 8.23
N LYS A 98 -13.68 8.61 8.43
CA LYS A 98 -13.39 9.56 7.35
C LYS A 98 -11.91 9.63 6.92
N ARG A 99 -11.05 8.73 7.43
CA ARG A 99 -9.60 8.77 7.24
C ARG A 99 -9.11 7.73 6.23
N ASN A 100 -8.25 8.13 5.29
CA ASN A 100 -7.68 7.23 4.30
C ASN A 100 -6.88 6.08 4.96
N ARG A 101 -7.11 4.84 4.50
CA ARG A 101 -6.55 3.64 5.13
C ARG A 101 -6.25 2.50 4.16
N PHE A 102 -6.98 2.40 3.05
CA PHE A 102 -6.83 1.30 2.10
C PHE A 102 -6.38 1.82 0.74
N PHE A 103 -5.15 1.46 0.36
CA PHE A 103 -4.66 1.63 -0.99
C PHE A 103 -5.10 0.43 -1.82
N VAL A 104 -5.80 0.70 -2.92
CA VAL A 104 -6.38 -0.32 -3.78
C VAL A 104 -5.88 -0.09 -5.19
N VAL A 105 -5.36 -1.14 -5.81
CA VAL A 105 -4.94 -1.16 -7.20
C VAL A 105 -5.81 -2.18 -7.92
N ILE A 106 -6.57 -1.71 -8.91
CA ILE A 106 -7.32 -2.58 -9.82
C ILE A 106 -6.56 -2.65 -11.13
N TYR A 107 -6.34 -3.86 -11.61
CA TYR A 107 -5.57 -4.13 -12.81
C TYR A 107 -6.20 -5.24 -13.64
N SER A 108 -5.96 -5.26 -14.95
CA SER A 108 -6.44 -6.34 -15.81
C SER A 108 -5.42 -7.47 -15.91
N GLU A 109 -5.91 -8.71 -16.01
CA GLU A 109 -5.08 -9.78 -16.57
C GLU A 109 -4.65 -9.46 -18.00
N PRO A 110 -3.53 -10.05 -18.48
CA PRO A 110 -3.22 -10.06 -19.90
C PRO A 110 -4.44 -10.53 -20.71
N ALA A 111 -4.62 -9.96 -21.90
CA ALA A 111 -5.68 -10.38 -22.80
C ALA A 111 -5.56 -11.88 -23.09
N LEU A 112 -6.70 -12.57 -23.13
CA LEU A 112 -6.72 -13.99 -23.47
C LEU A 112 -6.36 -14.16 -24.96
N PRO A 113 -5.79 -15.30 -25.38
CA PRO A 113 -5.51 -15.60 -26.79
C PRO A 113 -6.73 -15.48 -27.71
N SER A 114 -7.94 -15.54 -27.13
CA SER A 114 -9.22 -15.33 -27.80
C SER A 114 -9.55 -13.86 -28.11
N GLY A 115 -8.68 -12.91 -27.80
CA GLY A 115 -8.91 -11.47 -27.98
C GLY A 115 -9.86 -10.85 -26.95
N ARG A 116 -10.33 -11.63 -25.96
CA ARG A 116 -11.16 -11.13 -24.87
C ARG A 116 -10.29 -10.40 -23.83
N ALA A 117 -10.77 -9.25 -23.37
CA ALA A 117 -10.15 -8.52 -22.27
C ALA A 117 -10.04 -9.42 -21.02
N GLY A 118 -8.90 -9.35 -20.34
CA GLY A 118 -8.66 -10.08 -19.09
C GLY A 118 -9.62 -9.65 -17.99
N ASN A 119 -9.89 -10.54 -17.03
CA ASN A 119 -10.75 -10.20 -15.90
C ASN A 119 -10.07 -9.16 -15.00
N PRO A 120 -10.83 -8.23 -14.39
CA PRO A 120 -10.28 -7.30 -13.42
C PRO A 120 -9.85 -8.05 -12.16
N LYS A 121 -8.64 -7.74 -11.70
CA LYS A 121 -8.02 -8.18 -10.46
C LYS A 121 -7.83 -6.99 -9.52
N GLY A 122 -7.58 -7.29 -8.25
CA GLY A 122 -7.31 -6.27 -7.26
C GLY A 122 -6.19 -6.66 -6.30
N LEU A 123 -5.44 -5.66 -5.87
CA LEU A 123 -4.54 -5.68 -4.72
C LEU A 123 -5.04 -4.63 -3.71
N VAL A 124 -5.27 -5.03 -2.48
CA VAL A 124 -5.75 -4.16 -1.39
C VAL A 124 -4.76 -4.20 -0.24
N LEU A 125 -4.17 -3.05 0.03
CA LEU A 125 -3.21 -2.86 1.11
C LEU A 125 -3.78 -1.89 2.13
N GLU A 126 -3.76 -2.29 3.40
CA GLU A 126 -3.96 -1.37 4.51
C GLU A 126 -2.66 -0.61 4.79
N VAL A 127 -2.74 0.71 4.87
CA VAL A 127 -1.59 1.60 5.04
C VAL A 127 -2.01 2.93 5.69
N THR A 128 -1.20 3.42 6.62
CA THR A 128 -1.44 4.72 7.28
C THR A 128 -1.11 5.89 6.35
N PRO A 129 -1.74 7.07 6.52
CA PRO A 129 -1.46 8.23 5.68
C PRO A 129 0.02 8.63 5.66
N GLU A 130 0.69 8.58 6.82
CA GLU A 130 2.11 8.93 6.96
C GLU A 130 3.01 7.96 6.16
N THR A 131 2.57 6.71 6.05
CA THR A 131 3.27 5.68 5.28
C THR A 131 3.00 5.83 3.78
N MET A 132 1.76 6.15 3.39
CA MET A 132 1.32 6.22 1.99
C MET A 132 1.72 7.52 1.29
N GLN A 133 1.75 8.65 2.01
CA GLN A 133 2.03 9.98 1.47
C GLN A 133 3.26 10.04 0.54
N PRO A 134 4.44 9.48 0.89
CA PRO A 134 5.59 9.50 0.00
C PRO A 134 5.43 8.66 -1.28
N TYR A 135 4.49 7.72 -1.31
CA TYR A 135 4.26 6.83 -2.47
C TYR A 135 3.30 7.43 -3.50
N LEU A 136 2.42 8.34 -3.11
CA LEU A 136 1.33 8.81 -3.98
C LEU A 136 1.86 9.44 -5.27
N ALA A 137 2.70 10.46 -5.16
CA ALA A 137 3.24 11.16 -6.33
C ALA A 137 4.08 10.24 -7.23
N GLU A 138 4.86 9.33 -6.63
CA GLU A 138 5.71 8.41 -7.39
C GLU A 138 4.88 7.35 -8.13
N ILE A 139 3.83 6.81 -7.50
CA ILE A 139 2.90 5.87 -8.16
C ILE A 139 2.17 6.57 -9.29
N GLU A 140 1.65 7.78 -9.07
CA GLU A 140 0.97 8.55 -10.12
C GLU A 140 1.89 8.83 -11.31
N LEU A 141 3.13 9.25 -11.04
CA LEU A 141 4.15 9.49 -12.07
C LEU A 141 4.47 8.22 -12.87
N LYS A 142 4.78 7.12 -12.19
CA LYS A 142 5.19 5.86 -12.85
C LYS A 142 4.06 5.16 -13.58
N SER A 143 2.83 5.26 -13.07
CA SER A 143 1.65 4.65 -13.69
C SER A 143 0.95 5.51 -14.74
N GLY A 144 1.25 6.81 -14.77
CA GLY A 144 0.52 7.79 -15.57
C GLY A 144 -0.95 7.92 -15.18
N LYS A 145 -1.35 7.47 -13.98
CA LYS A 145 -2.75 7.39 -13.52
C LYS A 145 -2.89 8.02 -12.14
N ARG A 146 -3.93 8.83 -11.95
CA ARG A 146 -4.24 9.46 -10.68
C ARG A 146 -4.72 8.44 -9.63
N VAL A 147 -4.31 8.62 -8.38
CA VAL A 147 -4.85 7.90 -7.23
C VAL A 147 -6.03 8.69 -6.67
N GLU A 148 -7.22 8.09 -6.65
CA GLU A 148 -8.41 8.73 -6.05
C GLU A 148 -8.36 8.70 -4.53
N VAL A 149 -8.38 9.86 -3.87
CA VAL A 149 -8.37 10.02 -2.40
C VAL A 149 -9.73 10.50 -1.86
N TYR A 150 -10.10 10.14 -0.63
CA TYR A 150 -11.44 10.47 -0.06
C TYR A 150 -11.61 11.94 0.33
N SER A 151 -10.57 12.55 0.89
CA SER A 151 -10.48 13.99 1.14
C SER A 151 -9.01 14.38 1.07
N HIS A 152 -8.72 15.53 0.47
CA HIS A 152 -7.37 16.09 0.40
C HIS A 152 -6.95 16.79 1.72
N GLU A 153 -7.88 17.03 2.63
CA GLU A 153 -7.61 17.73 3.91
C GLU A 153 -6.75 16.91 4.89
N ASP A 154 -6.70 15.58 4.73
CA ASP A 154 -5.86 14.69 5.56
C ASP A 154 -4.38 14.61 5.09
N TYR A 155 -3.99 15.38 4.06
CA TYR A 155 -2.64 15.33 3.46
C TYR A 155 -1.82 16.62 3.63
N TYR A 156 -2.40 17.67 4.22
CA TYR A 156 -1.76 18.96 4.44
C TYR A 156 -1.82 19.38 5.90
#